data_AF-A0A927UP73-F1
#
_entry.id   AF-A0A927UP73-F1
#
_cell.length_a   1.000
_cell.length_b   1.000
_cell.length_c   1.000
_cell.angle_alpha   90.00
_cell.angle_beta   90.00
_cell.angle_gamma   90.00
#
_symmetry.space_group_name_H-M   'P 1'
#
loop_
_entity.id
_entity.type
_entity.pdbx_description
1 polymer ?
#
loop_
_entity_poly.entity_id
_entity_poly.type
_entity_poly.pdbx_seq_one_letter_code
_entity_poly.pdbx_strand_id
1 'polypeptide(L)' 'MGWCNGRELTSLSGNGINATFTYDASGLRLSKTVGSTTTVYEYVDGKLLYEKKGDMELHYGYDAEGQPYHIPKRFIA' A
#
# COMPACT_ATOMS: atom_id res chain seq x y z
N MET A 1 -18.07 0.68 -9.74
CA MET A 1 -17.32 -0.10 -8.74
C MET A 1 -16.94 -1.40 -9.42
N GLY A 2 -15.64 -1.64 -9.62
CA GLY A 2 -15.12 -2.89 -10.18
C GLY A 2 -14.57 -3.78 -9.08
N TRP A 3 -14.75 -5.09 -9.21
CA TRP A 3 -14.13 -6.08 -8.31
C TRP A 3 -13.26 -7.03 -9.14
N CYS A 4 -12.06 -7.31 -8.66
CA CYS A 4 -11.19 -8.38 -9.15
C CYS A 4 -11.06 -9.46 -8.07
N ASN A 5 -10.84 -10.72 -8.50
CA ASN A 5 -10.72 -11.91 -7.66
C ASN A 5 -11.77 -12.04 -6.53
N GLY A 6 -12.99 -11.53 -6.77
CA GLY A 6 -14.15 -11.64 -5.89
C GLY A 6 -14.11 -10.85 -4.57
N ARG A 7 -12.99 -10.22 -4.21
CA ARG A 7 -12.81 -9.50 -2.93
C ARG A 7 -11.96 -8.23 -3.05
N GLU A 8 -11.39 -7.98 -4.22
CA GLU A 8 -10.47 -6.88 -4.43
C GLU A 8 -11.19 -5.74 -5.12
N LEU A 9 -11.40 -4.66 -4.37
CA LEU A 9 -12.02 -3.46 -4.90
C LEU A 9 -11.06 -2.83 -5.92
N THR A 10 -11.37 -2.94 -7.21
CA THR A 10 -10.57 -2.40 -8.30
C THR A 10 -10.82 -0.90 -8.48
N SER A 11 -12.06 -0.44 -8.20
CA SER A 11 -12.39 0.98 -8.21
C SER A 11 -13.56 1.37 -7.31
N LEU A 12 -13.41 2.47 -6.59
CA LEU A 12 -14.48 3.15 -5.87
C LEU A 12 -14.60 4.57 -6.41
N SER A 13 -15.82 5.03 -6.68
CA SER A 13 -16.09 6.43 -6.97
C SER A 13 -17.08 6.94 -5.95
N GLY A 14 -16.75 8.05 -5.29
CA GLY A 14 -17.58 8.67 -4.28
C GLY A 14 -17.24 10.15 -4.16
N ASN A 15 -18.25 11.01 -4.10
CA ASN A 15 -18.09 12.46 -3.99
C ASN A 15 -17.16 13.08 -5.07
N GLY A 16 -17.18 12.52 -6.29
CA GLY A 16 -16.32 12.96 -7.41
C GLY A 16 -14.87 12.50 -7.35
N ILE A 17 -14.47 11.73 -6.32
CA ILE A 17 -13.12 11.19 -6.17
C ILE A 17 -13.12 9.73 -6.59
N ASN A 18 -12.20 9.38 -7.49
CA ASN A 18 -11.95 8.01 -7.90
C ASN A 18 -10.78 7.43 -7.11
N ALA A 19 -10.96 6.21 -6.61
CA ALA A 19 -9.90 5.38 -6.08
C ALA A 19 -9.67 4.20 -7.03
N THR A 20 -8.43 3.95 -7.42
CA THR A 20 -8.00 2.77 -8.18
C THR A 20 -6.93 2.02 -7.43
N PHE A 21 -6.87 0.70 -7.66
CA PHE A 21 -5.98 -0.19 -6.94
C PHE A 21 -5.39 -1.22 -7.90
N THR A 22 -4.13 -1.59 -7.66
CA THR A 22 -3.49 -2.72 -8.35
C THR A 22 -3.05 -3.76 -7.33
N TYR A 23 -2.96 -5.00 -7.77
CA TYR A 23 -2.72 -6.16 -6.92
C TYR A 23 -1.73 -7.12 -7.59
N ASP A 24 -0.98 -7.86 -6.78
CA ASP A 24 -0.17 -8.99 -7.25
C ASP A 24 -1.03 -10.24 -7.49
N ALA A 25 -0.41 -11.34 -7.92
CA ALA A 25 -1.12 -12.60 -8.17
C ALA A 25 -1.70 -13.26 -6.90
N SER A 26 -1.20 -12.90 -5.72
CA SER A 26 -1.66 -13.37 -4.41
C SER A 26 -2.78 -12.49 -3.84
N GLY A 27 -3.07 -11.37 -4.49
CA GLY A 27 -4.06 -10.38 -4.08
C GLY A 27 -3.55 -9.35 -3.06
N LEU A 28 -2.23 -9.20 -2.92
CA LEU A 28 -1.64 -8.11 -2.14
C LEU A 28 -1.62 -6.84 -2.98
N ARG A 29 -2.01 -5.72 -2.37
CA ARG A 29 -2.16 -4.45 -3.08
C ARG A 29 -0.79 -3.84 -3.37
N LEU A 30 -0.43 -3.66 -4.64
CA LEU A 30 0.83 -3.03 -5.06
C LEU A 30 0.73 -1.50 -5.14
N SER A 31 -0.44 -0.98 -5.51
CA SER A 31 -0.66 0.48 -5.54
C SER A 31 -2.10 0.88 -5.25
N LYS A 32 -2.25 2.13 -4.81
CA LYS A 32 -3.52 2.81 -4.58
C LYS A 32 -3.42 4.22 -5.11
N THR A 33 -4.30 4.63 -6.01
CA THR A 33 -4.46 6.03 -6.40
C THR A 33 -5.80 6.53 -5.90
N VAL A 34 -5.83 7.65 -5.18
CA VAL A 34 -7.07 8.34 -4.76
C VAL A 34 -7.00 9.78 -5.25
N GLY A 35 -7.89 10.13 -6.18
CA GLY A 35 -7.78 11.39 -6.91
C GLY A 35 -6.46 11.44 -7.68
N SER A 36 -5.59 12.40 -7.34
CA SER A 36 -4.25 12.55 -7.93
C SER A 36 -3.12 11.90 -7.12
N THR A 37 -3.42 11.40 -5.91
CA THR A 37 -2.38 10.89 -5.00
C THR A 37 -2.22 9.40 -5.16
N THR A 38 -1.01 8.96 -5.50
CA THR A 38 -0.65 7.53 -5.59
C THR A 38 0.21 7.11 -4.41
N THR A 39 -0.14 5.96 -3.83
CA THR A 39 0.64 5.23 -2.84
C THR A 39 1.10 3.92 -3.44
N VAL A 40 2.38 3.58 -3.29
CA VAL A 40 2.95 2.28 -3.69
C VAL A 40 3.31 1.47 -2.45
N TYR A 41 3.26 0.15 -2.56
CA TYR A 41 3.49 -0.80 -1.47
C TYR A 41 4.44 -1.91 -1.92
N GLU A 42 5.37 -2.29 -1.05
CA GLU A 42 6.27 -3.44 -1.27
C GLU A 42 6.18 -4.45 -0.14
N TYR A 43 6.21 -5.73 -0.51
CA TYR A 43 6.02 -6.85 0.41
C TYR A 43 7.16 -7.87 0.31
N VAL A 44 7.44 -8.53 1.42
CA VAL A 44 8.27 -9.75 1.48
C VAL A 44 7.53 -10.77 2.32
N ASP A 45 7.35 -11.98 1.79
CA ASP A 45 6.65 -13.08 2.47
C ASP A 45 5.24 -12.67 2.97
N GLY A 46 4.53 -11.87 2.19
CA GLY A 46 3.20 -11.35 2.53
C GLY A 46 3.17 -10.22 3.58
N LYS A 47 4.33 -9.80 4.09
CA LYS A 47 4.46 -8.69 5.04
C LYS A 47 4.83 -7.39 4.33
N LEU A 48 4.12 -6.30 4.65
CA LEU A 48 4.36 -4.97 4.10
C LEU A 48 5.68 -4.43 4.68
N LEU A 49 6.66 -4.13 3.83
CA LEU A 49 7.94 -3.55 4.27
C LEU A 49 8.06 -2.05 3.99
N TYR A 50 7.32 -1.56 3.01
CA TYR A 50 7.45 -0.17 2.56
C TYR A 50 6.14 0.35 1.99
N GLU A 51 5.83 1.61 2.29
CA GLU A 51 4.90 2.40 1.52
C GLU A 51 5.47 3.79 1.19
N LYS A 52 5.14 4.30 0.01
CA LYS A 52 5.45 5.67 -0.39
C LYS A 52 4.23 6.40 -0.90
N LYS A 53 3.99 7.60 -0.37
CA LYS A 53 2.92 8.50 -0.76
C LYS A 53 3.48 9.92 -0.94
N GLY A 54 3.75 10.30 -2.18
CA GLY A 54 4.47 11.55 -2.47
C GLY A 54 5.89 11.50 -1.89
N ASP A 55 6.27 12.50 -1.10
CA ASP A 55 7.55 12.55 -0.37
C ASP A 55 7.53 11.79 0.97
N MET A 56 6.36 11.32 1.42
CA MET A 56 6.26 10.51 2.63
C MET A 56 6.62 9.06 2.33
N GLU A 57 7.62 8.56 3.03
CA GLU A 57 8.09 7.19 2.95
C GLU A 57 7.99 6.55 4.34
N LEU A 58 7.34 5.39 4.43
CA LEU A 58 7.28 4.60 5.65
C LEU A 58 7.93 3.25 5.39
N HIS A 59 8.82 2.86 6.29
CA HIS A 59 9.38 1.52 6.34
C HIS A 59 8.83 0.79 7.56
N TYR A 60 8.57 -0.51 7.39
CA TYR A 60 8.05 -1.38 8.44
C TYR A 60 9.08 -2.44 8.80
N GLY A 61 9.32 -2.56 10.10
CA GLY A 61 10.00 -3.69 10.70
C GLY A 61 8.99 -4.58 11.41
N TYR A 62 9.38 -5.82 11.69
CA TYR A 62 8.56 -6.78 12.42
C TYR A 62 9.38 -7.36 13.56
N ASP A 63 8.78 -7.44 14.75
CA ASP A 63 9.40 -8.11 15.89
C ASP A 63 9.28 -9.64 15.80
N ALA A 64 9.78 -10.33 16.83
CA ALA A 64 9.75 -11.79 16.90
C ALA A 64 8.32 -12.37 16.98
N GLU A 65 7.35 -11.57 17.42
CA GLU A 65 5.93 -11.95 17.46
C GLU A 65 5.20 -11.58 16.15
N GLY A 66 5.90 -10.97 15.19
CA GLY A 66 5.36 -10.56 13.91
C GLY A 66 4.54 -9.28 13.97
N GLN A 67 4.65 -8.48 15.04
CA GLN A 67 3.97 -7.21 15.13
C GLN A 67 4.74 -6.14 14.35
N PRO A 68 4.05 -5.31 13.54
CA PRO A 68 4.70 -4.26 12.78
C PRO A 68 5.06 -3.07 13.67
N TYR A 69 6.25 -2.52 13.46
CA TYR A 69 6.63 -1.20 13.96
C TYR A 69 7.20 -0.36 12.80
N HIS A 70 7.11 0.96 12.90
CA HIS A 70 7.66 1.84 11.88
C HIS A 70 9.15 2.09 12.17
N ILE A 71 9.96 2.03 11.12
CA ILE A 71 11.38 2.37 11.17
C ILE A 71 11.51 3.78 10.57
N PRO A 72 11.73 4.84 11.39
CA PRO A 72 12.03 6.14 10.83
C PRO A 72 13.39 6.08 10.13
N LYS A 73 13.42 6.32 8.81
CA LYS A 73 14.69 6.51 8.11
C LYS A 73 15.31 7.83 8.56
N ARG A 74 16.22 7.76 9.52
CA ARG A 74 17.11 8.87 9.84
C ARG A 74 18.22 8.86 8.77
N PHE A 75 18.10 9.71 7.76
CA PHE A 75 19.20 9.97 6.86
C PHE A 75 20.37 10.53 7.69
N ILE A 76 21.43 9.75 7.87
CA ILE A 76 22.74 10.33 8.17
C ILE A 76 23.31 10.78 6.82
N ALA A 77 23.47 12.08 6.66
CA ALA A 77 24.19 12.68 5.54
C ALA A 77 25.69 12.63 5.80
#